data_AF-A0A2T6NBH8-F1
#
_entry.id   AF-A0A2T6NBH8-F1
#
_cell.length_a   1.000
_cell.length_b   1.000
_cell.length_c   1.000
_cell.angle_alpha   90.00
_cell.angle_beta   90.00
_cell.angle_gamma   90.00
#
_symmetry.space_group_name_H-M   'P 1'
#
loop_
_entity.id
_entity.type
_entity.pdbx_description
1 polymer ?
#
loop_
_entity_poly.entity_id
_entity_poly.type
_entity_poly.pdbx_seq_one_letter_code
_entity_poly.pdbx_strand_id
1 'polypeptide(L)'
;MELIAVITTLALIGLFLLYKHTLFTPAKSNKINIENFHEQIETALNLPRDSEEDWQNEPATESMLQEMADRGIWLDQKLTKGQAMNILGLFTPPDGRQVDILKHFNIPYSFKMNQTMAYYLIRELFKDPAKVSEWNNRPPTTTVRQGLLFMEGKLISGMTHVDAQRRLDKLGMERPEQYREWKQIDRLFLETNNPEVRAKYQVRKITWKRFFESYDAVKATGINPRAMSGEHIIEYTLRQDDSIVAHAKIREAMQPASS
;
A
#
# COMPACT_ATOMS: atom_id res chain seq x y z
N MET A 1 53.34 6.34 -14.59
CA MET A 1 51.96 6.11 -15.12
C MET A 1 51.44 4.70 -14.82
N GLU A 2 52.29 3.69 -14.68
CA GLU A 2 51.85 2.30 -14.47
C GLU A 2 51.19 2.03 -13.12
N LEU A 3 51.63 2.69 -12.03
CA LEU A 3 51.05 2.48 -10.70
C LEU A 3 49.58 2.94 -10.60
N ILE A 4 49.24 4.04 -11.29
CA ILE A 4 47.87 4.59 -11.29
C ILE A 4 46.93 3.65 -12.06
N ALA A 5 47.40 3.06 -13.17
CA ALA A 5 46.64 2.10 -13.96
C ALA A 5 46.34 0.81 -13.18
N VAL A 6 47.28 0.31 -12.38
CA VAL A 6 47.06 -0.89 -11.55
C VAL A 6 46.01 -0.63 -10.46
N ILE A 7 46.06 0.54 -9.81
CA ILE A 7 45.10 0.91 -8.76
C ILE A 7 43.68 1.08 -9.32
N THR A 8 43.52 1.73 -10.48
CA THR A 8 42.20 1.89 -11.11
C THR A 8 41.62 0.56 -11.57
N THR A 9 42.46 -0.35 -12.08
CA THR A 9 42.02 -1.68 -12.50
C THR A 9 41.55 -2.52 -11.31
N LEU A 10 42.27 -2.48 -10.17
CA LEU A 10 41.85 -3.17 -8.95
C LEU A 10 40.57 -2.57 -8.35
N ALA A 11 40.40 -1.25 -8.40
CA ALA A 11 39.18 -0.59 -7.95
C ALA A 11 37.96 -0.97 -8.80
N LEU A 12 38.12 -1.06 -10.13
CA LEU A 12 37.07 -1.49 -11.04
C LEU A 12 36.70 -2.96 -10.86
N ILE A 13 37.68 -3.84 -10.62
CA ILE A 13 37.43 -5.25 -10.30
C ILE A 13 36.70 -5.37 -8.96
N GLY A 14 37.11 -4.61 -7.94
CA GLY A 14 36.44 -4.57 -6.64
C GLY A 14 34.99 -4.10 -6.74
N LEU A 15 34.74 -3.02 -7.49
CA LEU A 15 33.39 -2.51 -7.78
C LEU A 15 32.56 -3.51 -8.58
N PHE A 16 33.14 -4.19 -9.57
CA PHE A 16 32.45 -5.22 -10.34
C PHE A 16 32.09 -6.44 -9.50
N LEU A 17 32.98 -6.86 -8.59
CA LEU A 17 32.72 -7.96 -7.65
C LEU A 17 31.65 -7.57 -6.61
N LEU A 18 31.70 -6.35 -6.08
CA LEU A 18 30.66 -5.80 -5.20
C LEU A 18 29.32 -5.70 -5.92
N TYR A 19 29.31 -5.17 -7.15
CA TYR A 19 28.11 -5.06 -7.99
C TYR A 19 27.50 -6.43 -8.29
N LYS A 20 28.34 -7.40 -8.65
CA LYS A 20 27.91 -8.79 -8.89
C LYS A 20 27.38 -9.42 -7.59
N HIS A 21 28.02 -9.18 -6.45
CA HIS A 21 27.53 -9.67 -5.15
C HIS A 21 26.21 -9.02 -4.74
N THR A 22 25.95 -7.75 -5.08
CA THR A 22 24.67 -7.09 -4.80
C THR A 22 23.54 -7.52 -5.75
N LEU A 23 23.86 -7.90 -6.99
CA LEU A 23 22.87 -8.43 -7.95
C LEU A 23 22.62 -9.95 -7.79
N PHE A 24 23.58 -10.69 -7.25
CA PHE A 24 23.52 -12.14 -7.02
C PHE A 24 23.49 -12.53 -5.54
N THR A 25 23.21 -11.62 -4.62
CA THR A 25 22.61 -12.04 -3.36
C THR A 25 21.17 -12.44 -3.66
N PRO A 26 20.83 -13.75 -3.74
CA PRO A 26 19.44 -14.11 -3.66
C PRO A 26 18.92 -13.49 -2.36
N ALA A 27 17.85 -12.70 -2.46
CA ALA A 27 17.05 -12.37 -1.30
C ALA A 27 16.88 -13.69 -0.51
N LYS A 28 17.21 -13.70 0.79
CA LYS A 28 17.11 -14.87 1.66
C LYS A 28 15.89 -15.68 1.22
N SER A 29 16.13 -16.84 0.62
CA SER A 29 15.07 -17.76 0.26
C SER A 29 14.40 -18.13 1.57
N ASN A 30 13.26 -17.50 1.85
CA ASN A 30 12.37 -17.87 2.94
C ASN A 30 11.71 -19.17 2.51
N LYS A 31 12.48 -20.27 2.45
CA LYS A 31 11.93 -21.60 2.22
C LYS A 31 10.93 -21.84 3.34
N ILE A 32 9.67 -21.95 2.96
CA ILE A 32 8.61 -22.22 3.91
C ILE A 32 8.74 -23.70 4.29
N ASN A 33 8.83 -23.99 5.59
CA ASN A 33 8.76 -25.38 6.04
C ASN A 33 7.31 -25.85 5.88
N ILE A 34 7.00 -26.51 4.77
CA ILE A 34 5.65 -27.00 4.42
C ILE A 34 5.05 -27.86 5.54
N GLU A 35 5.86 -28.63 6.28
CA GLU A 35 5.36 -29.52 7.34
C GLU A 35 4.56 -28.76 8.40
N ASN A 36 4.93 -27.50 8.68
CA ASN A 36 4.22 -26.64 9.62
C ASN A 36 2.91 -26.04 9.07
N PHE A 37 2.67 -26.16 7.76
CA PHE A 37 1.54 -25.57 7.04
C PHE A 37 0.64 -26.61 6.37
N HIS A 38 0.87 -27.90 6.61
CA HIS A 38 0.15 -28.98 5.94
C HIS A 38 -1.38 -28.83 6.07
N GLU A 39 -1.89 -28.61 7.28
CA GLU A 39 -3.33 -28.41 7.52
C GLU A 39 -3.89 -27.18 6.78
N GLN A 40 -3.12 -26.09 6.69
CA GLN A 40 -3.54 -24.86 6.01
C GLN A 40 -3.56 -25.05 4.49
N ILE A 41 -2.59 -25.81 3.95
CA ILE A 41 -2.52 -26.16 2.54
C ILE A 41 -3.68 -27.08 2.18
N GLU A 42 -3.95 -28.12 2.98
CA GLU A 42 -5.12 -28.99 2.80
C GLU A 42 -6.43 -28.19 2.85
N THR A 43 -6.55 -27.26 3.79
CA THR A 43 -7.72 -26.37 3.84
C THR A 43 -7.84 -25.52 2.58
N ALA A 44 -6.74 -24.90 2.12
CA ALA A 44 -6.69 -24.06 0.94
C ALA A 44 -7.06 -24.80 -0.36
N LEU A 45 -6.68 -26.08 -0.45
CA LEU A 45 -7.00 -26.97 -1.57
C LEU A 45 -8.50 -27.28 -1.67
N ASN A 46 -9.17 -27.31 -0.52
CA ASN A 46 -10.58 -27.71 -0.37
C ASN A 46 -11.55 -26.54 -0.20
N LEU A 47 -11.08 -25.29 -0.31
CA LEU A 47 -11.98 -24.13 -0.24
C LEU A 47 -13.06 -24.24 -1.33
N PRO A 48 -14.33 -23.91 -1.01
CA PRO A 48 -15.41 -23.97 -1.99
C PRO A 48 -15.08 -23.11 -3.21
N ARG A 49 -15.69 -23.36 -4.38
CA ARG A 49 -15.47 -22.59 -5.62
C ARG A 49 -16.78 -21.98 -6.09
N ASP A 50 -16.72 -20.87 -6.82
CA ASP A 50 -17.92 -20.10 -7.20
C ASP A 50 -18.71 -20.73 -8.35
N SER A 51 -18.04 -21.33 -9.35
CA SER A 51 -18.70 -22.09 -10.43
C SER A 51 -17.74 -23.08 -11.11
N GLU A 52 -18.28 -24.06 -11.85
CA GLU A 52 -17.48 -25.00 -12.68
C GLU A 52 -16.87 -24.33 -13.92
N GLU A 53 -17.49 -23.28 -14.45
CA GLU A 53 -17.01 -22.54 -15.63
C GLU A 53 -16.02 -21.42 -15.29
N ASP A 54 -15.62 -21.29 -14.02
CA ASP A 54 -14.65 -20.29 -13.60
C ASP A 54 -13.25 -20.57 -14.19
N TRP A 55 -12.57 -19.54 -14.68
CA TRP A 55 -11.17 -19.60 -15.13
C TRP A 55 -10.25 -20.14 -14.02
N GLN A 56 -10.67 -20.04 -12.75
CA GLN A 56 -9.96 -20.63 -11.61
C GLN A 56 -9.93 -22.17 -11.62
N ASN A 57 -10.79 -22.84 -12.39
CA ASN A 57 -10.77 -24.29 -12.56
C ASN A 57 -9.80 -24.78 -13.65
N GLU A 58 -9.28 -23.87 -14.47
CA GLU A 58 -8.24 -24.20 -15.43
C GLU A 58 -6.95 -24.67 -14.70
N PRO A 59 -6.09 -25.46 -15.36
CA PRO A 59 -4.79 -25.84 -14.81
C PRO A 59 -3.95 -24.64 -14.39
N ALA A 60 -3.25 -24.77 -13.26
CA ALA A 60 -2.31 -23.75 -12.79
C ALA A 60 -1.25 -23.46 -13.86
N THR A 61 -0.87 -22.19 -13.99
CA THR A 61 0.13 -21.76 -14.97
C THR A 61 1.53 -22.16 -14.50
N GLU A 62 2.47 -22.32 -15.44
CA GLU A 62 3.87 -22.58 -15.12
C GLU A 62 4.46 -21.53 -14.17
N SER A 63 4.10 -20.26 -14.35
CA SER A 63 4.53 -19.17 -13.45
C SER A 63 4.05 -19.36 -12.01
N MET A 64 2.82 -19.85 -11.79
CA MET A 64 2.30 -20.09 -10.45
C MET A 64 3.01 -21.28 -9.80
N LEU A 65 3.23 -22.36 -10.57
CA LEU A 65 3.95 -23.54 -10.10
C LEU A 65 5.41 -23.22 -9.77
N GLN A 66 6.06 -22.39 -10.59
CA GLN A 66 7.42 -21.91 -10.33
C GLN A 66 7.48 -21.07 -9.06
N GLU A 67 6.52 -20.15 -8.86
CA GLU A 67 6.47 -19.34 -7.63
C GLU A 67 6.30 -20.22 -6.38
N MET A 68 5.47 -21.27 -6.45
CA MET A 68 5.34 -22.25 -5.36
C MET A 68 6.66 -22.98 -5.10
N ALA A 69 7.33 -23.45 -6.15
CA ALA A 69 8.62 -24.13 -6.05
C ALA A 69 9.72 -23.22 -5.45
N ASP A 70 9.76 -21.94 -5.84
CA ASP A 70 10.71 -20.94 -5.30
C ASP A 70 10.50 -20.70 -3.80
N ARG A 71 9.25 -20.80 -3.35
CA ARG A 71 8.87 -20.75 -1.92
C ARG A 71 9.11 -22.07 -1.18
N GLY A 72 9.58 -23.10 -1.90
CA GLY A 72 9.86 -24.43 -1.38
C GLY A 72 8.62 -25.30 -1.23
N ILE A 73 7.52 -24.99 -1.92
CA ILE A 73 6.25 -25.72 -1.86
C ILE A 73 6.17 -26.73 -3.02
N TRP A 74 6.18 -28.01 -2.69
CA TRP A 74 6.10 -29.12 -3.65
C TRP A 74 4.89 -29.98 -3.31
N LEU A 75 3.98 -30.17 -4.27
CA LEU A 75 2.78 -30.99 -4.11
C LEU A 75 2.71 -32.01 -5.25
N ASP A 76 2.48 -33.27 -4.90
CA ASP A 76 2.41 -34.40 -5.83
C ASP A 76 1.03 -34.52 -6.50
N GLN A 77 0.44 -33.39 -6.89
CA GLN A 77 -0.86 -33.34 -7.54
C GLN A 77 -0.96 -32.19 -8.56
N LYS A 78 -1.80 -32.37 -9.58
CA LYS A 78 -2.13 -31.30 -10.51
C LYS A 78 -3.06 -30.30 -9.82
N LEU A 79 -2.67 -29.03 -9.86
CA LEU A 79 -3.42 -27.93 -9.26
C LEU A 79 -4.21 -27.17 -10.32
N THR A 80 -5.39 -26.70 -9.95
CA THR A 80 -6.06 -25.62 -10.69
C THR A 80 -5.48 -24.26 -10.34
N LYS A 81 -5.74 -23.23 -11.15
CA LYS A 81 -5.35 -21.84 -10.86
C LYS A 81 -5.86 -21.38 -9.50
N GLY A 82 -7.13 -21.65 -9.18
CA GLY A 82 -7.72 -21.30 -7.89
C GLY A 82 -7.00 -21.98 -6.71
N GLN A 83 -6.65 -23.25 -6.84
CA GLN A 83 -5.88 -23.97 -5.81
C GLN A 83 -4.48 -23.38 -5.63
N ALA A 84 -3.76 -23.13 -6.73
CA ALA A 84 -2.45 -22.51 -6.67
C ALA A 84 -2.50 -21.10 -6.05
N MET A 85 -3.49 -20.28 -6.43
CA MET A 85 -3.72 -18.96 -5.84
C MET A 85 -4.04 -19.02 -4.35
N ASN A 86 -4.89 -19.97 -3.92
CA ASN A 86 -5.19 -20.15 -2.50
C ASN A 86 -3.94 -20.55 -1.70
N ILE A 87 -3.05 -21.36 -2.27
CA ILE A 87 -1.81 -21.74 -1.58
C ILE A 87 -0.85 -20.55 -1.50
N LEU A 88 -0.61 -19.85 -2.61
CA LEU A 88 0.25 -18.66 -2.64
C LEU A 88 -0.29 -17.55 -1.72
N GLY A 89 -1.61 -17.42 -1.66
CA GLY A 89 -2.32 -16.48 -0.81
C GLY A 89 -2.16 -16.75 0.69
N LEU A 90 -1.80 -17.97 1.13
CA LEU A 90 -1.51 -18.27 2.54
C LEU A 90 -0.31 -17.48 3.06
N PHE A 91 0.62 -17.13 2.16
CA PHE A 91 1.89 -16.48 2.46
C PHE A 91 1.94 -15.04 1.96
N THR A 92 0.79 -14.51 1.58
CA THR A 92 0.64 -13.16 1.05
C THR A 92 -0.32 -12.40 1.95
N PRO A 93 0.02 -11.18 2.38
CA PRO A 93 -0.93 -10.36 3.13
C PRO A 93 -2.11 -9.96 2.23
N PRO A 94 -3.30 -9.69 2.80
CA PRO A 94 -4.43 -9.20 2.04
C PRO A 94 -4.11 -7.85 1.41
N ASP A 95 -4.66 -7.63 0.23
CA ASP A 95 -4.53 -6.34 -0.44
C ASP A 95 -5.36 -5.25 0.27
N GLY A 96 -5.12 -3.99 -0.10
CA GLY A 96 -5.79 -2.85 0.52
C GLY A 96 -7.33 -2.90 0.38
N ARG A 97 -7.84 -3.36 -0.76
CA ARG A 97 -9.29 -3.46 -0.98
C ARG A 97 -9.90 -4.52 -0.09
N GLN A 98 -9.25 -5.68 0.04
CA GLN A 98 -9.70 -6.75 0.92
C GLN A 98 -9.75 -6.30 2.38
N VAL A 99 -8.69 -5.63 2.85
CA VAL A 99 -8.64 -5.06 4.19
C VAL A 99 -9.76 -4.04 4.41
N ASP A 100 -10.04 -3.19 3.43
CA ASP A 100 -11.10 -2.19 3.51
C ASP A 100 -12.50 -2.82 3.57
N ILE A 101 -12.77 -3.85 2.76
CA ILE A 101 -14.04 -4.61 2.80
C ILE A 101 -14.23 -5.22 4.19
N LEU A 102 -13.22 -5.94 4.67
CA LEU A 102 -13.29 -6.63 5.96
C LEU A 102 -13.44 -5.66 7.12
N LYS A 103 -12.76 -4.50 7.10
CA LYS A 103 -12.94 -3.45 8.10
C LYS A 103 -14.34 -2.85 8.08
N HIS A 104 -14.91 -2.63 6.90
CA HIS A 104 -16.26 -2.09 6.76
C HIS A 104 -17.30 -2.98 7.44
N PHE A 105 -17.16 -4.30 7.31
CA PHE A 105 -18.00 -5.28 7.99
C PHE A 105 -17.52 -5.67 9.40
N ASN A 106 -16.62 -4.89 10.00
CA ASN A 106 -16.10 -5.08 11.36
C ASN A 106 -15.45 -6.45 11.62
N ILE A 107 -14.81 -7.05 10.61
CA ILE A 107 -14.06 -8.29 10.79
C ILE A 107 -12.73 -7.97 11.49
N PRO A 108 -12.49 -8.51 12.71
CA PRO A 108 -11.30 -8.21 13.48
C PRO A 108 -10.04 -8.79 12.83
N TYR A 109 -8.90 -8.17 13.10
CA TYR A 109 -7.58 -8.63 12.63
C TYR A 109 -7.46 -8.81 11.10
N SER A 110 -8.29 -8.12 10.31
CA SER A 110 -8.29 -8.16 8.84
C SER A 110 -6.94 -7.84 8.19
N PHE A 111 -6.05 -7.13 8.88
CA PHE A 111 -4.70 -6.80 8.40
C PHE A 111 -3.63 -7.83 8.81
N LYS A 112 -3.94 -8.78 9.69
CA LYS A 112 -3.02 -9.83 10.16
C LYS A 112 -3.29 -11.20 9.53
N MET A 113 -4.44 -11.38 8.90
CA MET A 113 -4.74 -12.61 8.16
C MET A 113 -3.95 -12.66 6.85
N ASN A 114 -3.97 -13.82 6.20
CA ASN A 114 -3.44 -14.00 4.86
C ASN A 114 -4.51 -13.72 3.79
N GLN A 115 -4.08 -13.55 2.54
CA GLN A 115 -4.92 -13.20 1.41
C GLN A 115 -6.00 -14.27 1.14
N THR A 116 -5.69 -15.55 1.32
CA THR A 116 -6.62 -16.66 1.12
C THR A 116 -7.79 -16.60 2.08
N MET A 117 -7.53 -16.36 3.38
CA MET A 117 -8.61 -16.17 4.34
C MET A 117 -9.41 -14.91 4.09
N ALA A 118 -8.75 -13.82 3.67
CA ALA A 118 -9.46 -12.60 3.32
C ALA A 118 -10.42 -12.82 2.15
N TYR A 119 -9.99 -13.50 1.09
CA TYR A 119 -10.85 -13.87 -0.05
C TYR A 119 -12.04 -14.73 0.39
N TYR A 120 -11.77 -15.78 1.16
CA TYR A 120 -12.82 -16.67 1.65
C TYR A 120 -13.87 -15.90 2.46
N LEU A 121 -13.45 -15.11 3.44
CA LEU A 121 -14.37 -14.33 4.28
C LEU A 121 -15.17 -13.31 3.49
N ILE A 122 -14.53 -12.62 2.54
CA ILE A 122 -15.22 -11.66 1.66
C ILE A 122 -16.27 -12.38 0.82
N ARG A 123 -15.94 -13.56 0.29
CA ARG A 123 -16.90 -14.34 -0.47
C ARG A 123 -18.09 -14.78 0.39
N GLU A 124 -17.84 -15.30 1.59
CA GLU A 124 -18.92 -15.66 2.51
C GLU A 124 -19.79 -14.45 2.86
N LEU A 125 -19.20 -13.27 3.06
CA LEU A 125 -19.94 -12.02 3.25
C LEU A 125 -20.79 -11.67 2.02
N PHE A 126 -20.25 -11.84 0.82
CA PHE A 126 -20.90 -11.44 -0.43
C PHE A 126 -21.90 -12.46 -0.98
N LYS A 127 -22.05 -13.62 -0.34
CA LYS A 127 -23.21 -14.50 -0.56
C LYS A 127 -24.53 -13.82 -0.19
N ASP A 128 -24.49 -12.84 0.71
CA ASP A 128 -25.64 -12.00 1.03
C ASP A 128 -25.68 -10.77 0.11
N PRO A 129 -26.68 -10.66 -0.80
CA PRO A 129 -26.81 -9.52 -1.71
C PRO A 129 -26.99 -8.19 -0.97
N ALA A 130 -27.53 -8.20 0.26
CA ALA A 130 -27.67 -6.98 1.06
C ALA A 130 -26.30 -6.42 1.46
N LYS A 131 -25.35 -7.28 1.82
CA LYS A 131 -23.96 -6.88 2.12
C LYS A 131 -23.24 -6.36 0.88
N VAL A 132 -23.46 -6.97 -0.28
CA VAL A 132 -22.93 -6.46 -1.55
C VAL A 132 -23.48 -5.05 -1.83
N SER A 133 -24.78 -4.86 -1.64
CA SER A 133 -25.43 -3.56 -1.79
C SER A 133 -24.90 -2.52 -0.79
N GLU A 134 -24.75 -2.89 0.48
CA GLU A 134 -24.17 -2.05 1.53
C GLU A 134 -22.77 -1.58 1.17
N TRP A 135 -21.90 -2.50 0.76
CA TRP A 135 -20.53 -2.18 0.34
C TRP A 135 -20.51 -1.25 -0.87
N ASN A 136 -21.34 -1.50 -1.89
CA ASN A 136 -21.37 -0.69 -3.10
C ASN A 136 -21.94 0.72 -2.85
N ASN A 137 -22.91 0.83 -1.94
CA ASN A 137 -23.56 2.09 -1.58
C ASN A 137 -22.87 2.84 -0.42
N ARG A 138 -21.76 2.32 0.09
CA ARG A 138 -21.00 2.96 1.17
C ARG A 138 -20.62 4.40 0.83
N PRO A 139 -20.46 5.29 1.81
CA PRO A 139 -19.96 6.63 1.57
C PRO A 139 -18.55 6.63 0.95
N PRO A 140 -18.20 7.64 0.13
CA PRO A 140 -16.85 7.79 -0.40
C PRO A 140 -15.82 7.94 0.70
N THR A 141 -14.60 7.46 0.43
CA THR A 141 -13.49 7.61 1.37
C THR A 141 -13.15 9.10 1.51
N THR A 142 -12.51 9.47 2.61
CA THR A 142 -12.05 10.85 2.81
C THR A 142 -11.14 11.30 1.67
N THR A 143 -10.24 10.43 1.18
CA THR A 143 -9.40 10.72 0.02
C THR A 143 -10.22 11.06 -1.22
N VAL A 144 -11.20 10.23 -1.60
CA VAL A 144 -12.07 10.51 -2.77
C VAL A 144 -12.84 11.82 -2.59
N ARG A 145 -13.37 12.10 -1.40
CA ARG A 145 -14.05 13.37 -1.10
C ARG A 145 -13.14 14.58 -1.24
N GLN A 146 -11.90 14.48 -0.76
CA GLN A 146 -10.92 15.55 -0.89
C GLN A 146 -10.49 15.74 -2.35
N GLY A 147 -10.40 14.65 -3.12
CA GLY A 147 -10.14 14.72 -4.56
C GLY A 147 -11.25 15.46 -5.30
N LEU A 148 -12.52 15.14 -5.03
CA LEU A 148 -13.64 15.86 -5.63
C LEU A 148 -13.67 17.33 -5.18
N LEU A 149 -13.42 17.61 -3.91
CA LEU A 149 -13.30 18.99 -3.40
C LEU A 149 -12.20 19.76 -4.13
N PHE A 150 -11.03 19.14 -4.33
CA PHE A 150 -9.91 19.75 -5.03
C PHE A 150 -10.23 20.01 -6.52
N MET A 151 -10.86 19.05 -7.20
CA MET A 151 -11.17 19.16 -8.63
C MET A 151 -12.32 20.13 -8.91
N GLU A 152 -13.34 20.18 -8.04
CA GLU A 152 -14.59 20.93 -8.29
C GLU A 152 -14.75 22.18 -7.41
N GLY A 153 -13.90 22.38 -6.40
CA GLY A 153 -13.95 23.51 -5.47
C GLY A 153 -15.10 23.44 -4.45
N LYS A 154 -15.88 22.34 -4.42
CA LYS A 154 -16.99 22.17 -3.47
C LYS A 154 -17.12 20.73 -2.98
N LEU A 155 -17.57 20.58 -1.73
CA LEU A 155 -17.90 19.27 -1.16
C LEU A 155 -19.22 18.78 -1.78
N ILE A 156 -19.20 17.56 -2.29
CA ILE A 156 -20.40 16.89 -2.77
C ILE A 156 -20.85 15.87 -1.74
N SER A 157 -22.09 16.02 -1.27
CA SER A 157 -22.73 15.14 -0.30
C SER A 157 -23.66 14.12 -0.98
N GLY A 158 -23.94 13.02 -0.28
CA GLY A 158 -24.96 12.05 -0.70
C GLY A 158 -24.57 11.12 -1.85
N MET A 159 -23.32 11.16 -2.33
CA MET A 159 -22.81 10.20 -3.31
C MET A 159 -22.40 8.89 -2.65
N THR A 160 -22.56 7.79 -3.37
CA THR A 160 -21.92 6.51 -3.06
C THR A 160 -20.43 6.58 -3.37
N HIS A 161 -19.65 5.66 -2.81
CA HIS A 161 -18.23 5.54 -3.13
C HIS A 161 -18.00 5.28 -4.63
N VAL A 162 -18.80 4.41 -5.24
CA VAL A 162 -18.67 4.04 -6.66
C VAL A 162 -18.92 5.26 -7.55
N ASP A 163 -19.98 6.03 -7.29
CA ASP A 163 -20.32 7.20 -8.10
C ASP A 163 -19.31 8.32 -7.90
N ALA A 164 -18.84 8.53 -6.67
CA ALA A 164 -17.81 9.52 -6.36
C ALA A 164 -16.47 9.19 -7.05
N GLN A 165 -16.05 7.92 -7.04
CA GLN A 165 -14.84 7.48 -7.72
C GLN A 165 -14.97 7.64 -9.24
N ARG A 166 -16.10 7.19 -9.83
CA ARG A 166 -16.36 7.35 -11.26
C ARG A 166 -16.35 8.81 -11.69
N ARG A 167 -16.90 9.71 -10.86
CA ARG A 167 -16.89 11.15 -11.11
C ARG A 167 -15.47 11.71 -11.06
N LEU A 168 -14.68 11.32 -10.06
CA LEU A 168 -13.28 11.73 -9.93
C LEU A 168 -12.44 11.26 -11.13
N ASP A 169 -12.65 10.03 -11.59
CA ASP A 169 -11.95 9.47 -12.75
C ASP A 169 -12.33 10.21 -14.04
N LYS A 170 -13.62 10.53 -14.22
CA LYS A 170 -14.11 11.35 -15.34
C LYS A 170 -13.46 12.74 -15.35
N LEU A 171 -13.44 13.42 -14.19
CA LEU A 171 -12.75 14.70 -14.03
C LEU A 171 -11.25 14.56 -14.32
N GLY A 172 -10.66 13.42 -14.00
CA GLY A 172 -9.28 13.10 -14.34
C GLY A 172 -9.00 13.07 -15.83
N MET A 173 -9.94 12.54 -16.62
CA MET A 173 -9.86 12.55 -18.08
C MET A 173 -10.09 13.96 -18.65
N GLU A 174 -11.03 14.71 -18.08
CA GLU A 174 -11.38 16.07 -18.53
C GLU A 174 -10.29 17.11 -18.18
N ARG A 175 -9.61 16.94 -17.04
CA ARG A 175 -8.63 17.90 -16.48
C ARG A 175 -7.34 17.20 -16.05
N PRO A 176 -6.56 16.65 -16.99
CA PRO A 176 -5.45 15.75 -16.69
C PRO A 176 -4.34 16.39 -15.84
N GLU A 177 -4.00 17.66 -16.07
CA GLU A 177 -2.94 18.33 -15.28
C GLU A 177 -3.37 18.56 -13.82
N GLN A 178 -4.59 19.03 -13.62
CA GLN A 178 -5.15 19.19 -12.27
C GLN A 178 -5.25 17.83 -11.57
N TYR A 179 -5.63 16.78 -12.30
CA TYR A 179 -5.69 15.43 -11.75
C TYR A 179 -4.31 14.86 -11.40
N ARG A 180 -3.28 15.14 -12.20
CA ARG A 180 -1.89 14.78 -11.85
C ARG A 180 -1.45 15.46 -10.57
N GLU A 181 -1.78 16.73 -10.39
CA GLU A 181 -1.55 17.43 -9.13
C GLU A 181 -2.30 16.75 -7.97
N TRP A 182 -3.57 16.40 -8.16
CA TRP A 182 -4.32 15.63 -7.17
C TRP A 182 -3.65 14.30 -6.82
N LYS A 183 -3.18 13.52 -7.81
CA LYS A 183 -2.46 12.27 -7.55
C LYS A 183 -1.17 12.48 -6.79
N GLN A 184 -0.50 13.61 -6.98
CA GLN A 184 0.67 13.98 -6.20
C GLN A 184 0.30 14.34 -4.76
N ILE A 185 -0.76 15.13 -4.56
CA ILE A 185 -1.32 15.46 -3.24
C ILE A 185 -1.70 14.19 -2.47
N ASP A 186 -2.42 13.28 -3.11
CA ASP A 186 -2.83 11.97 -2.56
C ASP A 186 -1.60 11.16 -2.09
N ARG A 187 -0.58 11.05 -2.95
CA ARG A 187 0.69 10.39 -2.61
C ARG A 187 1.38 11.05 -1.41
N LEU A 188 1.56 12.36 -1.45
CA LEU A 188 2.23 13.12 -0.39
C LEU A 188 1.49 13.04 0.93
N PHE A 189 0.16 13.06 0.93
CA PHE A 189 -0.64 12.92 2.13
C PHE A 189 -0.43 11.55 2.80
N LEU A 190 -0.33 10.49 2.00
CA LEU A 190 -0.02 9.14 2.48
C LEU A 190 1.41 9.04 3.02
N GLU A 191 2.40 9.58 2.31
CA GLU A 191 3.80 9.63 2.77
C GLU A 191 3.93 10.38 4.10
N THR A 192 3.34 11.58 4.18
CA THR A 192 3.34 12.44 5.38
C THR A 192 2.75 11.72 6.59
N ASN A 193 1.72 10.88 6.37
CA ASN A 193 1.04 10.15 7.43
C ASN A 193 1.55 8.73 7.64
N ASN A 194 2.59 8.30 6.91
CA ASN A 194 3.24 7.02 7.13
C ASN A 194 3.68 6.90 8.61
N PRO A 195 3.38 5.79 9.30
CA PRO A 195 3.74 5.62 10.71
C PRO A 195 5.24 5.77 11.01
N GLU A 196 6.12 5.29 10.14
CA GLU A 196 7.58 5.37 10.32
C GLU A 196 8.07 6.80 10.17
N VAL A 197 7.56 7.50 9.16
CA VAL A 197 7.86 8.93 8.94
C VAL A 197 7.37 9.74 10.15
N ARG A 198 6.14 9.52 10.60
CA ARG A 198 5.61 10.23 11.78
C ARG A 198 6.38 9.92 13.06
N ALA A 199 6.86 8.68 13.22
CA ALA A 199 7.70 8.30 14.35
C ALA A 199 9.06 8.99 14.33
N LYS A 200 9.72 9.07 13.16
CA LYS A 200 11.00 9.78 12.95
C LYS A 200 10.93 11.23 13.44
N TYR A 201 9.86 11.93 13.10
CA TYR A 201 9.64 13.34 13.47
C TYR A 201 8.86 13.51 14.79
N GLN A 202 8.45 12.42 15.42
CA GLN A 202 7.64 12.39 16.65
C GLN A 202 6.37 13.24 16.55
N VAL A 203 5.68 13.16 15.41
CA VAL A 203 4.45 13.91 15.13
C VAL A 203 3.20 13.03 15.16
N ARG A 204 2.08 13.66 15.51
CA ARG A 204 0.74 13.09 15.41
C ARG A 204 0.31 13.00 13.94
N LYS A 205 -0.83 12.35 13.68
CA LYS A 205 -1.43 12.31 12.35
C LYS A 205 -1.74 13.72 11.85
N ILE A 206 -1.32 14.06 10.65
CA ILE A 206 -1.61 15.35 10.01
C ILE A 206 -2.98 15.28 9.33
N THR A 207 -3.84 16.24 9.63
CA THR A 207 -5.19 16.34 9.04
C THR A 207 -5.10 16.89 7.62
N TRP A 208 -6.12 16.65 6.78
CA TRP A 208 -6.16 17.21 5.43
C TRP A 208 -6.04 18.74 5.41
N LYS A 209 -6.68 19.44 6.36
CA LYS A 209 -6.58 20.90 6.48
C LYS A 209 -5.12 21.36 6.66
N ARG A 210 -4.43 20.83 7.70
CA ARG A 210 -3.02 21.15 7.98
C ARG A 210 -2.09 20.75 6.84
N PHE A 211 -2.38 19.63 6.21
CA PHE A 211 -1.65 19.17 5.04
C PHE A 211 -1.76 20.17 3.89
N PHE A 212 -2.97 20.63 3.53
CA PHE A 212 -3.14 21.59 2.43
C PHE A 212 -2.47 22.94 2.73
N GLU A 213 -2.60 23.45 3.95
CA GLU A 213 -1.91 24.67 4.39
C GLU A 213 -0.39 24.56 4.22
N SER A 214 0.18 23.40 4.56
CA SER A 214 1.61 23.13 4.41
C SER A 214 2.01 22.87 2.96
N TYR A 215 1.19 22.15 2.20
CA TYR A 215 1.44 21.86 0.79
C TYR A 215 1.52 23.14 -0.04
N ASP A 216 0.55 24.04 0.11
CA ASP A 216 0.52 25.30 -0.64
C ASP A 216 1.73 26.17 -0.30
N ALA A 217 2.12 26.22 0.98
CA ALA A 217 3.29 26.97 1.41
C ALA A 217 4.60 26.36 0.91
N VAL A 218 4.77 25.04 0.98
CA VAL A 218 5.96 24.35 0.43
C VAL A 218 6.02 24.53 -1.08
N LYS A 219 4.88 24.45 -1.79
CA LYS A 219 4.80 24.72 -3.24
C LYS A 219 5.22 26.16 -3.56
N ALA A 220 4.84 27.14 -2.74
CA ALA A 220 5.22 28.55 -2.90
C ALA A 220 6.73 28.81 -2.73
N THR A 221 7.49 27.91 -2.11
CA THR A 221 8.96 28.04 -2.01
C THR A 221 9.69 27.77 -3.33
N GLY A 222 8.98 27.31 -4.37
CA GLY A 222 9.56 26.99 -5.67
C GLY A 222 10.18 25.58 -5.75
N ILE A 223 10.04 24.75 -4.70
CA ILE A 223 10.40 23.33 -4.76
C ILE A 223 9.60 22.69 -5.90
N ASN A 224 10.31 21.95 -6.76
CA ASN A 224 9.68 21.18 -7.82
C ASN A 224 8.65 20.21 -7.20
N PRO A 225 7.36 20.29 -7.57
CA PRO A 225 6.32 19.42 -7.03
C PRO A 225 6.71 17.92 -7.11
N ARG A 226 7.39 17.50 -8.18
CA ARG A 226 7.83 16.10 -8.33
C ARG A 226 8.91 15.66 -7.33
N ALA A 227 9.70 16.60 -6.82
CA ALA A 227 10.74 16.37 -5.82
C ALA A 227 10.22 16.53 -4.38
N MET A 228 9.00 17.02 -4.20
CA MET A 228 8.39 17.12 -2.88
C MET A 228 8.17 15.72 -2.29
N SER A 229 8.35 15.60 -0.99
CA SER A 229 8.14 14.39 -0.22
C SER A 229 7.31 14.69 1.02
N GLY A 230 6.74 13.65 1.65
CA GLY A 230 6.03 13.82 2.92
C GLY A 230 6.85 14.47 4.03
N GLU A 231 8.17 14.28 4.04
CA GLU A 231 9.06 14.90 5.04
C GLU A 231 9.10 16.43 4.91
N HIS A 232 9.15 16.97 3.69
CA HIS A 232 9.10 18.42 3.47
C HIS A 232 7.83 19.05 4.05
N ILE A 233 6.70 18.34 3.94
CA ILE A 233 5.42 18.76 4.51
C ILE A 233 5.51 18.79 6.04
N ILE A 234 6.00 17.71 6.67
CA ILE A 234 6.13 17.63 8.13
C ILE A 234 7.06 18.72 8.67
N GLU A 235 8.21 18.92 8.04
CA GLU A 235 9.19 19.92 8.46
C GLU A 235 8.62 21.34 8.39
N TYR A 236 7.85 21.64 7.34
CA TYR A 236 7.15 22.91 7.27
C TYR A 236 6.08 23.04 8.37
N THR A 237 5.23 22.01 8.54
CA THR A 237 4.17 22.05 9.57
C THR A 237 4.75 22.22 10.98
N LEU A 238 5.85 21.52 11.29
CA LEU A 238 6.53 21.60 12.60
C LEU A 238 7.06 23.00 12.93
N ARG A 239 7.46 23.78 11.92
CA ARG A 239 7.93 25.16 12.12
C ARG A 239 6.80 26.13 12.46
N GLN A 240 5.56 25.78 12.11
CA GLN A 240 4.40 26.67 12.22
C GLN A 240 3.44 26.27 13.35
N ASP A 241 3.35 24.97 13.66
CA ASP A 241 2.36 24.42 14.60
C ASP A 241 3.00 23.32 15.46
N ASP A 242 3.48 23.68 16.64
CA ASP A 242 4.07 22.75 17.61
C ASP A 242 3.05 21.77 18.24
N SER A 243 1.74 22.01 18.03
CA SER A 243 0.68 21.15 18.55
C SER A 243 0.64 19.78 17.86
N ILE A 244 1.29 19.65 16.70
CA ILE A 244 1.42 18.36 16.01
C ILE A 244 2.45 17.46 16.67
N VAL A 245 3.35 17.99 17.53
CA VAL A 245 4.32 17.18 18.27
C VAL A 245 3.58 16.22 19.19
N ALA A 246 3.93 14.95 19.12
CA ALA A 246 3.29 13.87 19.86
C ALA A 246 3.54 14.00 21.37
N HIS A 247 4.76 14.34 21.77
CA HIS A 247 5.22 14.41 23.15
C HIS A 247 5.32 15.85 23.67
N ALA A 248 4.64 16.14 24.78
CA ALA A 248 4.62 17.46 25.41
C ALA A 248 6.02 17.97 25.80
N LYS A 249 6.90 17.09 26.29
CA LYS A 249 8.29 17.45 26.66
C LYS A 249 9.13 17.96 25.48
N ILE A 250 8.87 17.45 24.27
CA ILE A 250 9.57 17.90 23.06
C ILE A 250 9.00 19.23 22.59
N ARG A 251 7.68 19.41 22.73
CA ARG A 251 7.02 20.68 22.47
C ARG A 251 7.57 21.80 23.36
N GLU A 252 7.69 21.55 24.66
CA GLU A 252 8.26 22.49 25.63
C GLU A 252 9.72 22.83 25.31
N ALA A 253 10.53 21.86 24.86
CA ALA A 253 11.91 22.09 24.45
C ALA A 253 12.06 22.86 23.12
N MET A 254 11.02 22.86 22.28
CA MET A 254 10.99 23.60 21.02
C MET A 254 10.52 25.05 21.19
N GLN A 255 9.86 25.37 22.31
CA GLN A 255 9.47 26.74 22.62
C GLN A 255 10.70 27.53 23.09
N PRO A 256 10.91 28.77 22.59
CA PRO A 256 11.98 29.61 23.12
C PRO A 256 11.73 29.80 24.62
N ALA A 257 12.78 29.66 25.44
CA ALA A 257 12.70 29.89 26.88
C ALA A 257 12.05 31.25 27.11
N SER A 258 10.84 31.24 27.69
CA SER A 258 10.12 32.45 28.06
C SER A 258 11.00 33.21 29.06
N SER A 259 11.52 34.35 28.60
CA SER A 259 12.21 35.36 29.39
C SER A 259 11.24 36.16 30.25
#